data_AF-A0A930AWH6-F1
#
_entry.id   AF-A0A930AWH6-F1
#
_cell.length_a   1.000
_cell.length_b   1.000
_cell.length_c   1.000
_cell.angle_alpha   90.00
_cell.angle_beta   90.00
_cell.angle_gamma   90.00
#
_symmetry.space_group_name_H-M   'P 1'
#
loop_
_entity.id
_entity.type
_entity.pdbx_description
1 polymer ?
#
loop_
_entity_poly.entity_id
_entity_poly.type
_entity_poly.pdbx_seq_one_letter_code
_entity_poly.pdbx_strand_id
1 'polypeptide(L)'
;KSLMKQDENNLLPHLKHLLKLMQKEKDRLLTLIETLEKTIASTERKMTMTTEEKFKGFTFKDNEKYKQAATEKYGESVMNEAKAKQKGKEEIVADGFNKIFFAFADNIEKGLPATAAENVDLAKQLHQHMCAYAFDCSIDVFSSIGFGYAKNEEFRTNLDKYGKGVGQYACDAIQAYVAQERK
;
A
#
# COMPACT_ATOMS: atom_id res chain seq x y z
N LYS A 1 42.84 53.61 32.26
CA LYS A 1 41.52 53.74 31.59
C LYS A 1 41.44 53.11 30.18
N SER A 2 42.48 52.39 29.70
CA SER A 2 42.50 51.90 28.30
C SER A 2 42.24 50.40 28.09
N LEU A 3 42.37 49.55 29.12
CA LEU A 3 42.22 48.10 28.94
C LEU A 3 40.76 47.60 28.98
N MET A 4 39.87 48.27 29.73
CA MET A 4 38.45 47.87 29.82
C MET A 4 37.61 48.24 28.59
N LYS A 5 38.07 49.18 27.74
CA LYS A 5 37.38 49.53 26.48
C LYS A 5 37.69 48.58 25.32
N GLN A 6 38.76 47.78 25.43
CA GLN A 6 39.08 46.77 24.43
C GLN A 6 38.21 45.51 24.57
N ASP A 7 37.64 45.28 25.76
CA ASP A 7 36.76 44.13 26.03
C ASP A 7 35.35 44.32 25.46
N GLU A 8 34.77 45.54 25.54
CA GLU A 8 33.47 45.87 24.93
C GLU A 8 33.50 45.76 23.39
N ASN A 9 34.63 46.12 22.76
CA ASN A 9 34.81 46.01 21.30
C ASN A 9 34.93 44.56 20.81
N ASN A 10 35.28 43.62 21.69
CA ASN A 10 35.34 42.18 21.38
C ASN A 10 34.06 41.43 21.79
N LEU A 11 33.21 42.03 22.63
CA LEU A 11 31.95 41.43 23.07
C LEU A 11 30.99 41.20 21.90
N LEU A 12 30.81 42.18 21.01
CA LEU A 12 29.91 42.04 19.86
C LEU A 12 30.36 40.94 18.87
N PRO A 13 31.65 40.87 18.47
CA PRO A 13 32.18 39.72 17.72
C PRO A 13 31.99 38.38 18.43
N HIS A 14 32.22 38.30 19.74
CA HIS A 14 32.01 37.07 20.52
C HIS A 14 30.55 36.65 20.59
N LEU A 15 29.62 37.58 20.81
CA LEU A 15 28.18 37.31 20.79
C LEU A 15 27.70 36.85 19.41
N LYS A 16 28.20 37.45 18.32
CA LYS A 16 27.93 36.98 16.95
C LYS A 16 28.47 35.57 16.69
N HIS A 17 29.66 35.28 17.22
CA HIS A 17 30.25 33.94 17.13
C HIS A 17 29.42 32.91 17.90
N LEU A 18 29.02 33.24 19.13
CA LEU A 18 28.18 32.39 19.96
C LEU A 18 26.81 32.16 19.32
N LEU A 19 26.18 33.20 18.76
CA LEU A 19 24.95 33.09 18.01
C LEU A 19 25.09 32.13 16.81
N LYS A 20 26.20 32.20 16.06
CA LYS A 20 26.48 31.30 14.95
C LYS A 20 26.63 29.84 15.42
N LEU A 21 27.26 29.61 16.56
CA LEU A 21 27.37 28.29 17.17
C LEU A 21 26.00 27.75 17.61
N MET A 22 25.18 28.60 18.25
CA MET A 22 23.82 28.21 18.67
C MET A 22 22.91 27.94 17.47
N GLN A 23 23.03 28.71 16.38
CA GLN A 23 22.33 28.43 15.12
C GLN A 23 22.74 27.07 14.54
N LYS A 24 24.04 26.77 14.51
CA LYS A 24 24.54 25.47 14.06
C LYS A 24 24.04 24.31 14.92
N GLU A 25 23.96 24.50 16.23
CA GLU A 25 23.43 23.49 17.15
C GLU A 25 21.92 23.31 16.99
N LYS A 26 21.16 24.40 16.77
CA LYS A 26 19.75 24.34 16.41
C LYS A 26 19.55 23.52 15.14
N ASP A 27 20.34 23.77 14.09
CA ASP A 27 20.24 23.04 12.82
C ASP A 27 20.55 21.55 13.02
N ARG A 28 21.59 21.22 13.83
CA ARG A 28 21.92 19.84 14.21
C ARG A 28 20.75 19.15 14.92
N LEU A 29 20.12 19.83 15.88
CA LEU A 29 18.98 19.29 16.63
C LEU A 29 17.78 19.07 15.72
N LEU A 30 17.49 19.99 14.79
CA LEU A 30 16.43 19.81 13.79
C LEU A 30 16.69 18.60 12.90
N THR A 31 17.94 18.39 12.45
CA THR A 31 18.31 17.18 11.68
C THR A 31 18.13 15.90 12.50
N LEU A 32 18.46 15.91 13.79
CA LEU A 32 18.28 14.76 14.67
C LEU A 32 16.79 14.46 14.91
N ILE A 33 15.97 15.50 15.12
CA ILE A 33 14.51 15.37 15.24
C ILE A 33 13.94 14.76 13.95
N GLU A 34 14.30 15.30 12.78
CA GLU A 34 13.85 14.76 11.48
C GLU A 34 14.28 13.30 11.30
N THR A 35 15.49 12.94 11.73
CA THR A 35 15.99 11.55 11.68
C THR A 35 15.20 10.64 12.61
N LEU A 36 14.87 11.10 13.82
CA LEU A 36 14.03 10.38 14.77
C LEU A 36 12.60 10.25 14.26
N GLU A 37 12.00 11.30 13.70
CA GLU A 37 10.69 11.26 13.05
C GLU A 37 10.68 10.26 11.89
N LYS A 38 11.72 10.23 11.05
CA LYS A 38 11.86 9.22 9.97
C LYS A 38 12.02 7.81 10.52
N THR A 39 12.73 7.64 11.63
CA THR A 39 12.97 6.34 12.29
C THR A 39 11.72 5.84 12.99
N ILE A 40 11.01 6.73 13.70
CA ILE A 40 9.71 6.49 14.33
C ILE A 40 8.72 6.15 13.22
N ALA A 41 8.58 6.96 12.18
CA ALA A 41 7.76 6.63 11.02
C ALA A 41 8.17 5.31 10.38
N SER A 42 9.46 4.97 10.28
CA SER A 42 9.92 3.66 9.77
C SER A 42 9.59 2.49 10.69
N THR A 43 9.53 2.73 12.00
CA THR A 43 9.23 1.73 13.03
C THR A 43 7.71 1.54 13.17
N GLU A 44 6.98 2.64 13.12
CA GLU A 44 5.52 2.74 13.05
C GLU A 44 4.98 2.27 11.70
N ARG A 45 5.76 2.30 10.61
CA ARG A 45 5.47 1.68 9.30
C ARG A 45 5.37 0.14 9.32
N LYS A 46 5.38 -0.49 10.50
CA LYS A 46 4.67 -1.77 10.72
C LYS A 46 3.14 -1.61 10.73
N MET A 47 2.61 -0.39 10.62
CA MET A 47 1.20 -0.08 10.38
C MET A 47 1.08 1.08 9.38
N THR A 48 0.37 0.79 8.27
CA THR A 48 -0.28 1.75 7.35
C THR A 48 0.58 2.85 6.70
N MET A 49 1.35 2.50 5.68
CA MET A 49 1.58 3.44 4.56
C MET A 49 0.25 3.67 3.81
N THR A 50 0.06 4.85 3.22
CA THR A 50 -1.08 5.11 2.32
C THR A 50 -0.95 4.27 1.04
N THR A 51 -2.08 3.98 0.40
CA THR A 51 -2.12 3.23 -0.87
C THR A 51 -1.15 3.79 -1.92
N GLU A 52 -1.11 5.12 -2.05
CA GLU A 52 -0.21 5.82 -2.98
C GLU A 52 1.27 5.56 -2.68
N GLU A 53 1.69 5.50 -1.41
CA GLU A 53 3.10 5.31 -1.06
C GLU A 53 3.56 3.86 -1.27
N LYS A 54 2.66 2.88 -1.05
CA LYS A 54 2.98 1.46 -1.28
C LYS A 54 3.07 1.12 -2.76
N PHE A 55 2.33 1.86 -3.60
CA PHE A 55 2.24 1.62 -5.04
C PHE A 55 2.82 2.74 -5.92
N LYS A 56 3.56 3.69 -5.34
CA LYS A 56 4.22 4.79 -6.06
C LYS A 56 5.17 4.33 -7.18
N GLY A 57 5.60 3.07 -7.15
CA GLY A 57 6.40 2.42 -8.21
C GLY A 57 5.63 1.49 -9.15
N PHE A 58 4.38 1.12 -8.83
CA PHE A 58 3.52 0.27 -9.65
C PHE A 58 2.63 1.15 -10.51
N THR A 59 3.23 1.69 -11.58
CA THR A 59 2.49 2.56 -12.49
C THR A 59 1.61 1.75 -13.44
N PHE A 60 0.55 2.38 -13.97
CA PHE A 60 -0.32 1.82 -15.02
C PHE A 60 0.44 1.23 -16.23
N LYS A 61 1.71 1.61 -16.45
CA LYS A 61 2.56 1.03 -17.50
C LYS A 61 2.86 -0.46 -17.30
N ASP A 62 2.90 -0.95 -16.05
CA ASP A 62 3.06 -2.37 -15.78
C ASP A 62 1.82 -3.17 -16.20
N ASN A 63 0.65 -2.52 -16.32
CA ASN A 63 -0.63 -3.16 -16.66
C ASN A 63 -0.82 -3.47 -18.15
N GLU A 64 -0.08 -2.85 -19.09
CA GLU A 64 -0.26 -3.12 -20.52
C GLU A 64 0.11 -4.56 -20.90
N LYS A 65 1.11 -5.17 -20.23
CA LYS A 65 1.44 -6.60 -20.40
C LYS A 65 0.27 -7.50 -20.02
N TYR A 66 -0.46 -7.16 -18.97
CA TYR A 66 -1.59 -7.96 -18.49
C TYR A 66 -2.85 -7.75 -19.31
N LYS A 67 -2.98 -6.62 -20.00
CA LYS A 67 -4.16 -6.27 -20.79
C LYS A 67 -4.37 -7.22 -21.97
N GLN A 68 -3.32 -7.60 -22.70
CA GLN A 68 -3.44 -8.60 -23.77
C GLN A 68 -3.82 -9.98 -23.22
N ALA A 69 -3.10 -10.47 -22.21
CA ALA A 69 -3.39 -11.76 -21.58
C ALA A 69 -4.81 -11.81 -20.95
N ALA A 70 -5.26 -10.71 -20.35
CA ALA A 70 -6.61 -10.60 -19.81
C ALA A 70 -7.67 -10.53 -20.92
N THR A 71 -7.38 -9.85 -22.04
CA THR A 71 -8.27 -9.82 -23.21
C THR A 71 -8.41 -11.22 -23.83
N GLU A 72 -7.32 -11.98 -23.95
CA GLU A 72 -7.36 -13.36 -24.45
C GLU A 72 -8.14 -14.30 -23.51
N LYS A 73 -7.97 -14.12 -22.20
CA LYS A 73 -8.59 -15.01 -21.19
C LYS A 73 -10.05 -14.68 -20.89
N TYR A 74 -10.41 -13.40 -20.87
CA TYR A 74 -11.71 -12.91 -20.41
C TYR A 74 -12.53 -12.21 -21.50
N GLY A 75 -11.94 -11.97 -22.68
CA GLY A 75 -12.61 -11.38 -23.83
C GLY A 75 -12.59 -9.86 -23.85
N GLU A 76 -12.62 -9.30 -25.06
CA GLU A 76 -12.56 -7.85 -25.28
C GLU A 76 -13.76 -7.09 -24.69
N SER A 77 -14.95 -7.68 -24.71
CA SER A 77 -16.16 -7.06 -24.13
C SER A 77 -16.01 -6.81 -22.63
N VAL A 78 -15.47 -7.79 -21.89
CA VAL A 78 -15.25 -7.68 -20.42
C VAL A 78 -14.21 -6.59 -20.13
N MET A 79 -13.15 -6.53 -20.93
CA MET A 79 -12.11 -5.51 -20.79
C MET A 79 -12.63 -4.10 -21.08
N ASN A 80 -13.53 -3.96 -22.06
CA ASN A 80 -14.13 -2.68 -22.41
C ASN A 80 -15.15 -2.22 -21.35
N GLU A 81 -15.94 -3.14 -20.79
CA GLU A 81 -16.81 -2.85 -19.65
C GLU A 81 -16.00 -2.35 -18.45
N ALA A 82 -14.91 -3.04 -18.10
CA ALA A 82 -14.02 -2.63 -17.03
C ALA A 82 -13.44 -1.24 -17.24
N LYS A 83 -12.90 -0.95 -18.44
CA LYS A 83 -12.41 0.39 -18.75
C LYS A 83 -13.50 1.46 -18.59
N ALA A 84 -14.72 1.18 -19.03
CA ALA A 84 -15.82 2.13 -18.91
C ALA A 84 -16.24 2.37 -17.45
N LYS A 85 -16.29 1.31 -16.62
CA LYS A 85 -16.64 1.39 -15.19
C LYS A 85 -15.58 2.12 -14.34
N GLN A 86 -14.30 1.97 -14.71
CA GLN A 86 -13.17 2.55 -13.95
C GLN A 86 -12.84 3.99 -14.33
N LYS A 87 -13.25 4.44 -15.52
CA LYS A 87 -12.92 5.78 -16.02
C LYS A 87 -13.37 6.87 -15.05
N GLY A 88 -12.41 7.66 -14.56
CA GLY A 88 -12.65 8.74 -13.59
C GLY A 88 -12.87 8.27 -12.15
N LYS A 89 -12.63 6.99 -11.85
CA LYS A 89 -12.73 6.37 -10.52
C LYS A 89 -11.48 5.57 -10.16
N GLU A 90 -10.39 5.76 -10.89
CA GLU A 90 -9.18 4.93 -10.83
C GLU A 90 -8.62 4.84 -9.40
N GLU A 91 -8.64 5.94 -8.65
CA GLU A 91 -8.21 6.01 -7.25
C GLU A 91 -9.09 5.16 -6.34
N ILE A 92 -10.41 5.30 -6.43
CA ILE A 92 -11.38 4.50 -5.64
C ILE A 92 -11.20 3.01 -5.90
N VAL A 93 -10.97 2.66 -7.18
CA VAL A 93 -10.76 1.26 -7.59
C VAL A 93 -9.48 0.72 -6.99
N ALA A 94 -8.38 1.45 -7.13
CA ALA A 94 -7.10 1.07 -6.56
C ALA A 94 -7.16 0.94 -5.03
N ASP A 95 -7.74 1.93 -4.34
CA ASP A 95 -7.84 1.94 -2.87
C ASP A 95 -8.66 0.77 -2.33
N GLY A 96 -9.78 0.42 -2.98
CA GLY A 96 -10.59 -0.72 -2.55
C GLY A 96 -9.82 -2.04 -2.61
N PHE A 97 -9.10 -2.31 -3.70
CA PHE A 97 -8.23 -3.50 -3.78
C PHE A 97 -7.13 -3.46 -2.73
N ASN A 98 -6.44 -2.32 -2.62
CA ASN A 98 -5.30 -2.18 -1.72
C ASN A 98 -5.69 -2.39 -0.26
N LYS A 99 -6.78 -1.77 0.18
CA LYS A 99 -7.33 -1.93 1.53
C LYS A 99 -7.57 -3.40 1.87
N ILE A 100 -8.16 -4.16 0.95
CA ILE A 100 -8.48 -5.57 1.18
C ILE A 100 -7.21 -6.42 1.27
N PHE A 101 -6.27 -6.26 0.34
CA PHE A 101 -5.04 -7.06 0.34
C PHE A 101 -4.11 -6.71 1.52
N PHE A 102 -4.13 -5.47 2.02
CA PHE A 102 -3.46 -5.14 3.29
C PHE A 102 -4.13 -5.78 4.50
N ALA A 103 -5.46 -5.84 4.53
CA ALA A 103 -6.16 -6.53 5.61
C ALA A 103 -5.84 -8.03 5.62
N PHE A 104 -5.72 -8.68 4.45
CA PHE A 104 -5.22 -10.06 4.40
C PHE A 104 -3.80 -10.20 4.94
N ALA A 105 -2.89 -9.29 4.57
CA ALA A 105 -1.51 -9.32 5.07
C ALA A 105 -1.44 -9.16 6.61
N ASP A 106 -2.19 -8.22 7.16
CA ASP A 106 -2.27 -7.98 8.61
C ASP A 106 -2.88 -9.19 9.35
N ASN A 107 -3.90 -9.83 8.77
CA ASN A 107 -4.50 -11.02 9.35
C ASN A 107 -3.57 -12.24 9.33
N ILE A 108 -2.68 -12.34 8.34
CA ILE A 108 -1.58 -13.33 8.34
C ILE A 108 -0.63 -13.07 9.51
N GLU A 109 -0.21 -11.82 9.73
CA GLU A 109 0.69 -11.47 10.84
C GLU A 109 0.08 -11.76 12.21
N LYS A 110 -1.24 -11.59 12.33
CA LYS A 110 -2.04 -11.94 13.52
C LYS A 110 -2.26 -13.44 13.69
N GLY A 111 -1.87 -14.28 12.72
CA GLY A 111 -2.05 -15.73 12.76
C GLY A 111 -3.49 -16.19 12.57
N LEU A 112 -4.37 -15.37 12.00
CA LEU A 112 -5.75 -15.75 11.73
C LEU A 112 -5.80 -16.75 10.56
N PRO A 113 -6.68 -17.76 10.59
CA PRO A 113 -6.85 -18.66 9.45
C PRO A 113 -7.53 -17.93 8.28
N ALA A 114 -7.14 -18.23 7.05
CA ALA A 114 -7.72 -17.63 5.84
C ALA A 114 -9.24 -17.84 5.74
N THR A 115 -9.77 -18.90 6.35
CA THR A 115 -11.20 -19.22 6.37
C THR A 115 -11.94 -18.62 7.58
N ALA A 116 -11.30 -17.77 8.38
CA ALA A 116 -11.98 -17.02 9.44
C ALA A 116 -13.07 -16.11 8.87
N ALA A 117 -14.12 -15.85 9.64
CA ALA A 117 -15.26 -15.03 9.21
C ALA A 117 -14.83 -13.65 8.68
N GLU A 118 -13.85 -13.01 9.32
CA GLU A 118 -13.31 -11.71 8.90
C GLU A 118 -12.65 -11.77 7.51
N ASN A 119 -11.96 -12.86 7.19
CA ASN A 119 -11.30 -13.04 5.90
C ASN A 119 -12.30 -13.44 4.80
N VAL A 120 -13.32 -14.22 5.15
CA VAL A 120 -14.42 -14.52 4.24
C VAL A 120 -15.19 -13.23 3.90
N ASP A 121 -15.39 -12.35 4.87
CA ASP A 121 -16.00 -11.04 4.63
C ASP A 121 -15.11 -10.14 3.74
N LEU A 122 -13.79 -10.14 3.94
CA LEU A 122 -12.86 -9.47 3.03
C LEU A 122 -12.94 -10.03 1.60
N ALA A 123 -13.09 -11.35 1.42
CA ALA A 123 -13.29 -11.96 0.11
C ALA A 123 -14.62 -11.55 -0.53
N LYS A 124 -15.69 -11.42 0.27
CA LYS A 124 -16.97 -10.88 -0.19
C LYS A 124 -16.85 -9.42 -0.62
N GLN A 125 -16.18 -8.58 0.17
CA GLN A 125 -15.91 -7.19 -0.19
C GLN A 125 -15.11 -7.09 -1.49
N LEU A 126 -14.13 -7.98 -1.69
CA LEU A 126 -13.34 -8.05 -2.92
C LEU A 126 -14.23 -8.38 -4.12
N HIS A 127 -15.10 -9.39 -3.99
CA HIS A 127 -16.06 -9.75 -5.02
C HIS A 127 -16.97 -8.59 -5.40
N GLN A 128 -17.56 -7.92 -4.40
CA GLN A 128 -18.43 -6.76 -4.60
C GLN A 128 -17.70 -5.60 -5.28
N HIS A 129 -16.45 -5.33 -4.89
CA HIS A 129 -15.62 -4.30 -5.50
C HIS A 129 -15.33 -4.62 -6.98
N MET A 130 -15.06 -5.89 -7.30
CA MET A 130 -14.90 -6.34 -8.69
C MET A 130 -16.18 -6.15 -9.51
N CYS A 131 -17.36 -6.52 -8.96
CA CYS A 131 -18.63 -6.34 -9.65
C CYS A 131 -18.95 -4.85 -9.93
N ALA A 132 -18.67 -3.99 -8.95
CA ALA A 132 -18.93 -2.57 -9.03
C ALA A 132 -18.04 -1.87 -10.06
N TYR A 133 -16.76 -2.25 -10.14
CA TYR A 133 -15.76 -1.46 -10.84
C TYR A 133 -15.02 -2.19 -11.98
N ALA A 134 -15.18 -3.50 -12.15
CA ALA A 134 -14.55 -4.23 -13.26
C ALA A 134 -15.62 -4.77 -14.21
N PHE A 135 -16.31 -5.83 -13.84
CA PHE A 135 -17.30 -6.49 -14.71
C PHE A 135 -18.25 -7.27 -13.82
N ASP A 136 -19.40 -7.71 -14.35
CA ASP A 136 -20.28 -8.61 -13.61
C ASP A 136 -19.57 -9.96 -13.37
N CYS A 137 -18.93 -10.08 -12.21
CA CYS A 137 -18.09 -11.21 -11.85
C CYS A 137 -18.98 -12.28 -11.26
N SER A 138 -19.18 -13.38 -11.98
CA SER A 138 -19.89 -14.51 -11.39
C SER A 138 -19.04 -15.18 -10.30
N ILE A 139 -19.69 -15.89 -9.38
CA ILE A 139 -19.02 -16.64 -8.31
C ILE A 139 -18.01 -17.67 -8.87
N ASP A 140 -18.29 -18.27 -10.03
CA ASP A 140 -17.37 -19.21 -10.68
C ASP A 140 -16.13 -18.52 -11.28
N VAL A 141 -16.33 -17.34 -11.86
CA VAL A 141 -15.21 -16.51 -12.35
C VAL A 141 -14.39 -16.02 -11.16
N PHE A 142 -15.02 -15.59 -10.07
CA PHE A 142 -14.34 -15.16 -8.86
C PHE A 142 -13.51 -16.28 -8.23
N SER A 143 -14.04 -17.50 -8.17
CA SER A 143 -13.29 -18.70 -7.76
C SER A 143 -12.05 -18.93 -8.63
N SER A 144 -12.20 -18.80 -9.96
CA SER A 144 -11.10 -18.97 -10.93
C SER A 144 -10.02 -17.89 -10.79
N ILE A 145 -10.41 -16.66 -10.44
CA ILE A 145 -9.49 -15.56 -10.13
C ILE A 145 -8.71 -15.86 -8.84
N GLY A 146 -9.39 -16.33 -7.80
CA GLY A 146 -8.75 -16.77 -6.56
C GLY A 146 -7.68 -17.83 -6.79
N PHE A 147 -7.97 -18.86 -7.59
CA PHE A 147 -6.94 -19.84 -7.97
C PHE A 147 -5.77 -19.22 -8.76
N GLY A 148 -6.04 -18.19 -9.55
CA GLY A 148 -5.00 -17.41 -10.23
C GLY A 148 -4.00 -16.78 -9.25
N TYR A 149 -4.48 -16.25 -8.12
CA TYR A 149 -3.63 -15.63 -7.08
C TYR A 149 -2.66 -16.61 -6.43
N ALA A 150 -3.03 -17.89 -6.31
CA ALA A 150 -2.17 -18.94 -5.76
C ALA A 150 -1.29 -19.62 -6.82
N LYS A 151 -1.85 -19.95 -7.98
CA LYS A 151 -1.23 -20.86 -8.95
C LYS A 151 -0.41 -20.17 -10.03
N ASN A 152 -0.68 -18.90 -10.32
CA ASN A 152 0.10 -18.16 -11.30
C ASN A 152 1.24 -17.42 -10.57
N GLU A 153 2.49 -17.75 -10.89
CA GLU A 153 3.66 -17.21 -10.19
C GLU A 153 3.77 -15.69 -10.30
N GLU A 154 3.38 -15.09 -11.42
CA GLU A 154 3.43 -13.64 -11.63
C GLU A 154 2.39 -12.93 -10.74
N PHE A 155 1.15 -13.43 -10.71
CA PHE A 155 0.11 -12.89 -9.82
C PHE A 155 0.47 -13.10 -8.35
N ARG A 156 0.92 -14.29 -7.98
CA ARG A 156 1.35 -14.60 -6.60
C ARG A 156 2.48 -13.68 -6.17
N THR A 157 3.50 -13.51 -7.00
CA THR A 157 4.64 -12.61 -6.71
C THR A 157 4.19 -11.16 -6.54
N ASN A 158 3.21 -10.72 -7.34
CA ASN A 158 2.66 -9.37 -7.20
C ASN A 158 1.85 -9.19 -5.91
N LEU A 159 1.05 -10.19 -5.52
CA LEU A 159 0.27 -10.12 -4.28
C LEU A 159 1.13 -10.32 -3.03
N ASP A 160 2.21 -11.09 -3.11
CA ASP A 160 3.13 -11.28 -2.00
C ASP A 160 3.92 -10.01 -1.65
N LYS A 161 3.84 -8.96 -2.48
CA LYS A 161 4.35 -7.61 -2.16
C LYS A 161 3.56 -6.94 -1.03
N TYR A 162 2.30 -7.34 -0.80
CA TYR A 162 1.52 -6.88 0.35
C TYR A 162 1.97 -7.56 1.64
N GLY A 163 2.50 -8.78 1.53
CA GLY A 163 2.97 -9.61 2.63
C GLY A 163 3.23 -11.03 2.12
N LYS A 164 4.23 -11.71 2.68
CA LYS A 164 4.59 -13.07 2.24
C LYS A 164 3.40 -14.02 2.39
N GLY A 165 3.02 -14.71 1.31
CA GLY A 165 1.94 -15.71 1.32
C GLY A 165 0.53 -15.15 1.12
N VAL A 166 0.38 -13.84 0.91
CA VAL A 166 -0.93 -13.20 0.67
C VAL A 166 -1.65 -13.81 -0.54
N GLY A 167 -0.93 -14.18 -1.61
CA GLY A 167 -1.58 -14.77 -2.79
C GLY A 167 -2.32 -16.08 -2.50
N GLN A 168 -1.71 -16.97 -1.71
CA GLN A 168 -2.35 -18.22 -1.27
C GLN A 168 -3.48 -17.94 -0.26
N TYR A 169 -3.22 -17.07 0.70
CA TYR A 169 -4.18 -16.74 1.75
C TYR A 169 -5.49 -16.13 1.19
N ALA A 170 -5.37 -15.21 0.24
CA ALA A 170 -6.50 -14.62 -0.46
C ALA A 170 -7.26 -15.69 -1.27
N CYS A 171 -6.55 -16.61 -1.95
CA CYS A 171 -7.18 -17.72 -2.65
C CYS A 171 -8.06 -18.55 -1.71
N ASP A 172 -7.54 -18.93 -0.54
CA ASP A 172 -8.26 -19.77 0.42
C ASP A 172 -9.49 -19.06 1.00
N ALA A 173 -9.37 -17.76 1.33
CA ALA A 173 -10.49 -16.93 1.75
C ALA A 173 -11.59 -16.82 0.67
N ILE A 174 -11.18 -16.63 -0.59
CA ILE A 174 -12.09 -16.60 -1.75
C ILE A 174 -12.81 -17.94 -1.91
N GLN A 175 -12.12 -19.07 -1.82
CA GLN A 175 -12.77 -20.37 -1.95
C GLN A 175 -13.77 -20.63 -0.81
N ALA A 176 -13.47 -20.18 0.41
CA ALA A 176 -14.41 -20.26 1.53
C ALA A 176 -15.67 -19.42 1.29
N TYR A 177 -15.53 -18.19 0.80
CA TYR A 177 -16.67 -17.34 0.41
C TYR A 177 -17.49 -17.95 -0.72
N VAL A 178 -16.84 -18.40 -1.80
CA VAL A 178 -17.49 -19.08 -2.93
C VAL A 178 -18.29 -20.31 -2.49
N ALA A 179 -17.74 -21.10 -1.55
CA ALA A 179 -18.44 -22.26 -1.00
C ALA A 179 -19.66 -21.90 -0.15
N GLN A 180 -19.74 -20.68 0.39
CA GLN A 180 -20.93 -20.19 1.09
C GLN A 180 -22.01 -19.72 0.10
N GLU A 181 -21.63 -19.03 -0.97
CA GLU A 181 -22.57 -18.51 -1.97
C GLU A 181 -23.17 -19.60 -2.88
N ARG A 182 -22.50 -20.76 -2.99
CA ARG A 182 -23.00 -21.92 -3.74
C ARG A 182 -23.97 -22.81 -2.96
N LYS A 183 -24.17 -22.56 -1.66
CA LYS A 183 -25.11 -23.32 -0.81
C LYS A 183 -26.51 -22.75 -0.92
#